data_AF-A0A7C5L281-F1
#
_entry.id   AF-A0A7C5L281-F1
#
_cell.length_a   1.000
_cell.length_b   1.000
_cell.length_c   1.000
_cell.angle_alpha   90.00
_cell.angle_beta   90.00
_cell.angle_gamma   90.00
#
_symmetry.space_group_name_H-M   'P 1'
#
loop_
_entity.id
_entity.type
_entity.pdbx_description
1 polymer ?
#
loop_
_entity_poly.entity_id
_entity_poly.type
_entity_poly.pdbx_seq_one_letter_code
_entity_poly.pdbx_strand_id
1 'polypeptide(L)'
;MSENNETNTLQGDDIKINRQLLYSVVRLNTLLMATVSGVIGGLSLFLITYLSLFRGLPEPGHYLNLLGIFLPGYKVSLSGAWIGLFWGAVIGAFLGGMFYRVYARSIESQVRRCIERNRVGGDLMQTTLRMSGKHLGLALGGVVSIGLVITTNWLVIRGTADESMNAMLLSNYLPGYTVSFWGSIVGGVQLFFITYIICLIFSWLYNVVAFSRGGHSCE
;
A
#
# COMPACT_ATOMS: atom_id res chain seq x y z
N MET A 1 -2.70 -47.15 25.33
CA MET A 1 -3.27 -45.82 25.65
C MET A 1 -2.21 -44.71 25.80
N SER A 2 -0.92 -45.04 25.96
CA SER A 2 0.17 -44.05 26.10
C SER A 2 0.60 -43.40 24.76
N GLU A 3 0.59 -44.16 23.66
CA GLU A 3 1.12 -43.74 22.34
C GLU A 3 0.32 -42.60 21.66
N ASN A 4 -1.00 -42.55 21.91
CA ASN A 4 -1.88 -41.48 21.39
C ASN A 4 -1.69 -40.13 22.09
N ASN A 5 -1.07 -40.11 23.27
CA ASN A 5 -0.83 -38.89 24.02
C ASN A 5 0.46 -38.20 23.54
N GLU A 6 1.53 -38.98 23.32
CA GLU A 6 2.81 -38.47 22.82
C GLU A 6 2.69 -37.89 21.39
N THR A 7 1.94 -38.57 20.52
CA THR A 7 1.68 -38.09 19.15
C THR A 7 0.87 -36.79 19.11
N ASN A 8 -0.11 -36.61 20.01
CA ASN A 8 -0.83 -35.34 20.15
C ASN A 8 0.06 -34.20 20.68
N THR A 9 0.99 -34.51 21.60
CA THR A 9 1.92 -33.49 22.14
C THR A 9 2.93 -33.02 21.08
N LEU A 10 3.51 -33.93 20.30
CA LEU A 10 4.46 -33.58 19.23
C LEU A 10 3.76 -32.77 18.11
N GLN A 11 2.59 -33.22 17.67
CA GLN A 11 1.78 -32.51 16.67
C GLN A 11 1.39 -31.09 17.14
N GLY A 12 1.07 -30.93 18.43
CA GLY A 12 0.71 -29.65 19.04
C GLY A 12 1.88 -28.65 19.10
N ASP A 13 3.09 -29.13 19.40
CA ASP A 13 4.27 -28.27 19.49
C ASP A 13 4.81 -27.86 18.12
N ASP A 14 4.77 -28.74 17.11
CA ASP A 14 5.10 -28.39 15.72
C ASP A 14 4.18 -27.29 15.18
N ILE A 15 2.88 -27.34 15.48
CA ILE A 15 1.92 -26.31 15.07
C ILE A 15 2.23 -24.96 15.73
N LYS A 16 2.59 -24.97 17.03
CA LYS A 16 2.96 -23.74 17.75
C LYS A 16 4.24 -23.13 17.19
N ILE A 17 5.29 -23.93 16.98
CA ILE A 17 6.58 -23.49 16.44
C ILE A 17 6.37 -22.90 15.04
N ASN A 18 5.64 -23.60 14.16
CA ASN A 18 5.37 -23.12 12.80
C ASN A 18 4.61 -21.79 12.78
N ARG A 19 3.62 -21.59 13.67
CA ARG A 19 2.91 -20.31 13.79
C ARG A 19 3.82 -19.19 14.27
N GLN A 20 4.68 -19.45 15.25
CA GLN A 20 5.62 -18.47 15.77
C GLN A 20 6.68 -18.07 14.74
N LEU A 21 7.19 -19.04 13.98
CA LEU A 21 8.10 -18.79 12.87
C LEU A 21 7.42 -17.97 11.78
N LEU A 22 6.21 -18.35 11.37
CA LEU A 22 5.46 -17.63 10.33
C LEU A 22 5.13 -16.20 10.77
N TYR A 23 4.70 -15.99 12.01
CA TYR A 23 4.47 -14.64 12.55
C TYR A 23 5.76 -13.81 12.58
N SER A 24 6.86 -14.40 13.01
CA SER A 24 8.16 -13.74 13.07
C SER A 24 8.68 -13.34 11.68
N VAL A 25 8.51 -14.23 10.69
CA VAL A 25 8.88 -13.97 9.28
C VAL A 25 8.04 -12.84 8.69
N VAL A 26 6.71 -12.86 8.90
CA VAL A 26 5.82 -11.79 8.40
C VAL A 26 6.19 -10.46 9.06
N ARG A 27 6.46 -10.44 10.37
CA ARG A 27 6.87 -9.22 11.08
C ARG A 27 8.19 -8.68 10.56
N LEU A 28 9.20 -9.54 10.38
CA LEU A 28 10.51 -9.16 9.88
C LEU A 28 10.42 -8.59 8.46
N ASN A 29 9.67 -9.25 7.58
CA ASN A 29 9.51 -8.80 6.19
C ASN A 29 8.70 -7.50 6.10
N THR A 30 7.71 -7.32 6.97
CA THR A 30 7.01 -6.02 7.11
C THR A 30 7.98 -4.92 7.51
N LEU A 31 8.84 -5.19 8.50
CA LEU A 31 9.85 -4.25 8.97
C LEU A 31 10.84 -3.91 7.85
N LEU A 32 11.35 -4.92 7.16
CA LEU A 32 12.31 -4.74 6.08
C LEU A 32 11.73 -3.91 4.94
N MET A 33 10.49 -4.19 4.51
CA MET A 33 9.81 -3.38 3.50
C MET A 33 9.59 -1.95 3.94
N ALA A 34 9.15 -1.72 5.19
CA ALA A 34 8.99 -0.38 5.73
C ALA A 34 10.34 0.36 5.83
N THR A 35 11.41 -0.31 6.27
CA THR A 35 12.74 0.31 6.36
C THR A 35 13.27 0.66 4.98
N VAL A 36 13.19 -0.25 4.01
CA VAL A 36 13.67 0.00 2.64
C VAL A 36 12.89 1.12 1.98
N SER A 37 11.56 1.09 2.04
CA SER A 37 10.74 2.15 1.45
C SER A 37 10.94 3.50 2.15
N GLY A 38 11.15 3.50 3.47
CA GLY A 38 11.50 4.69 4.23
C GLY A 38 12.86 5.26 3.80
N VAL A 39 13.90 4.44 3.75
CA VAL A 39 15.24 4.87 3.31
C VAL A 39 15.19 5.43 1.89
N ILE A 40 14.51 4.75 0.96
CA ILE A 40 14.33 5.23 -0.41
C ILE A 40 13.59 6.56 -0.42
N GLY A 41 12.46 6.68 0.29
CA GLY A 41 11.65 7.91 0.34
C GLY A 41 12.40 9.09 0.93
N GLY A 42 13.08 8.88 2.06
CA GLY A 42 13.89 9.90 2.74
C GLY A 42 15.09 10.34 1.91
N LEU A 43 15.86 9.40 1.36
CA LEU A 43 17.00 9.72 0.49
C LEU A 43 16.55 10.42 -0.80
N SER A 44 15.42 10.01 -1.38
CA SER A 44 14.88 10.66 -2.58
C SER A 44 14.53 12.12 -2.30
N LEU A 45 13.82 12.42 -1.21
CA LEU A 45 13.51 13.80 -0.84
C LEU A 45 14.77 14.61 -0.51
N PHE A 46 15.74 14.02 0.19
CA PHE A 46 17.01 14.66 0.48
C PHE A 46 17.77 15.02 -0.80
N LEU A 47 17.93 14.06 -1.72
CA LEU A 47 18.62 14.23 -3.00
C LEU A 47 17.92 15.26 -3.87
N ILE A 48 16.59 15.20 -4.00
CA ILE A 48 15.82 16.15 -4.81
C ILE A 48 15.95 17.57 -4.24
N THR A 49 15.88 17.73 -2.91
CA THR A 49 16.07 19.04 -2.25
C THR A 49 17.48 19.58 -2.49
N TYR A 50 18.50 18.72 -2.37
CA TYR A 50 19.90 19.10 -2.58
C TYR A 50 20.19 19.43 -4.05
N LEU A 51 19.68 18.63 -5.00
CA LEU A 51 19.79 18.90 -6.44
C LEU A 51 19.09 20.20 -6.82
N SER A 52 17.97 20.52 -6.19
CA SER A 52 17.24 21.79 -6.39
C SER A 52 18.09 22.99 -5.95
N LEU A 53 18.82 22.89 -4.84
CA LEU A 53 19.72 23.94 -4.36
C LEU A 53 20.93 24.15 -5.28
N PHE A 54 21.52 23.06 -5.79
CA PHE A 54 22.74 23.14 -6.62
C PHE A 54 22.50 23.61 -8.05
N ARG A 55 21.36 23.26 -8.65
CA ARG A 55 21.09 23.61 -10.06
C ARG A 55 20.65 25.06 -10.27
N GLY A 56 20.37 25.82 -9.22
CA GLY A 56 20.07 27.25 -9.32
C GLY A 56 19.05 27.58 -10.42
N LEU A 57 17.97 26.79 -10.57
CA LEU A 57 16.97 27.11 -11.58
C LEU A 57 16.34 28.49 -11.28
N PRO A 58 15.73 29.17 -12.26
CA PRO A 58 15.07 30.46 -12.03
C PRO A 58 13.84 30.36 -11.11
N GLU A 59 13.24 29.17 -10.98
CA GLU A 59 12.12 28.87 -10.06
C GLU A 59 12.25 27.49 -9.37
N PRO A 60 13.38 27.15 -8.73
CA PRO A 60 13.60 25.84 -8.12
C PRO A 60 12.90 25.85 -6.76
N GLY A 61 11.58 25.68 -6.74
CA GLY A 61 10.91 25.72 -5.46
C GLY A 61 9.41 25.61 -5.48
N HIS A 62 8.69 25.91 -6.55
CA HIS A 62 7.23 25.97 -6.45
C HIS A 62 6.64 24.62 -5.97
N TYR A 63 7.00 23.52 -6.63
CA TYR A 63 6.54 22.17 -6.26
C TYR A 63 7.15 21.61 -4.96
N LEU A 64 8.40 21.93 -4.64
CA LEU A 64 8.99 21.50 -3.36
C LEU A 64 8.48 22.33 -2.18
N ASN A 65 8.19 23.61 -2.38
CA ASN A 65 7.67 24.49 -1.35
C ASN A 65 6.21 24.11 -1.01
N LEU A 66 5.44 23.64 -1.99
CA LEU A 66 4.16 22.94 -1.77
C LEU A 66 4.30 21.74 -0.83
N LEU A 67 5.44 21.06 -0.80
CA LEU A 67 5.71 19.98 0.15
C LEU A 67 5.81 20.50 1.60
N GLY A 68 6.18 21.75 1.82
CA GLY A 68 6.19 22.41 3.14
C GLY A 68 4.80 22.55 3.77
N ILE A 69 3.74 22.54 2.94
CA ILE A 69 2.35 22.49 3.40
C ILE A 69 2.06 21.13 4.07
N PHE A 70 2.53 20.04 3.48
CA PHE A 70 2.34 18.68 4.00
C PHE A 70 3.34 18.30 5.10
N LEU A 71 4.57 18.80 5.01
CA LEU A 71 5.71 18.40 5.86
C LEU A 71 6.03 19.49 6.90
N PRO A 72 5.80 19.24 8.20
CA PRO A 72 6.13 20.20 9.24
C PRO A 72 7.59 20.60 9.27
N GLY A 73 7.84 21.91 9.16
CA GLY A 73 9.17 22.51 9.24
C GLY A 73 10.01 22.35 7.96
N TYR A 74 9.46 21.78 6.89
CA TYR A 74 10.18 21.63 5.63
C TYR A 74 10.19 22.95 4.86
N LYS A 75 11.38 23.37 4.44
CA LYS A 75 11.62 24.47 3.51
C LYS A 75 12.71 24.04 2.54
N VAL A 76 12.77 24.64 1.35
CA VAL A 76 13.84 24.36 0.39
C VAL A 76 15.11 25.07 0.85
N SER A 77 15.81 24.45 1.81
CA SER A 77 17.06 24.94 2.40
C SER A 77 17.94 23.77 2.79
N LEU A 78 19.21 24.05 3.10
CA LEU A 78 20.15 23.04 3.60
C LEU A 78 19.64 22.36 4.88
N SER A 79 19.02 23.12 5.78
CA SER A 79 18.39 22.58 6.99
C SER A 79 17.11 21.79 6.66
N GLY A 80 16.28 22.28 5.75
CA GLY A 80 15.05 21.63 5.34
C GLY A 80 15.26 20.30 4.61
N ALA A 81 16.40 20.07 3.96
CA ALA A 81 16.75 18.76 3.39
C ALA A 81 16.79 17.65 4.46
N TRP A 82 17.34 17.94 5.65
CA TRP A 82 17.35 16.99 6.77
C TRP A 82 15.94 16.72 7.32
N ILE A 83 15.11 17.75 7.42
CA ILE A 83 13.69 17.60 7.77
C ILE A 83 12.96 16.75 6.72
N GLY A 84 13.24 16.98 5.44
CA GLY A 84 12.68 16.22 4.32
C GLY A 84 13.11 14.75 4.34
N LEU A 85 14.36 14.47 4.71
CA LEU A 85 14.85 13.09 4.90
C LEU A 85 14.06 12.37 5.98
N PHE A 86 13.88 13.01 7.15
CA PHE A 86 13.14 12.43 8.26
C PHE A 86 11.68 12.13 7.86
N TRP A 87 10.97 13.11 7.32
CA TRP A 87 9.57 12.92 6.94
C TRP A 87 9.40 11.97 5.75
N GLY A 88 10.28 12.04 4.75
CA GLY A 88 10.30 11.09 3.64
C GLY A 88 10.51 9.66 4.12
N ALA A 89 11.34 9.47 5.13
CA ALA A 89 11.53 8.17 5.76
C ALA A 89 10.28 7.69 6.52
N VAL A 90 9.65 8.56 7.31
CA VAL A 90 8.42 8.22 8.04
C VAL A 90 7.29 7.85 7.09
N ILE A 91 7.02 8.69 6.09
CA ILE A 91 5.95 8.47 5.11
C ILE A 91 6.27 7.23 4.26
N GLY A 92 7.50 7.11 3.76
CA GLY A 92 7.94 5.96 2.99
C GLY A 92 7.79 4.66 3.77
N ALA A 93 8.18 4.64 5.05
CA ALA A 93 8.06 3.47 5.91
C ALA A 93 6.61 3.11 6.20
N PHE A 94 5.77 4.10 6.46
CA PHE A 94 4.34 3.89 6.67
C PHE A 94 3.68 3.27 5.43
N LEU A 95 3.92 3.84 4.24
CA LEU A 95 3.37 3.29 2.99
C LEU A 95 3.90 1.87 2.71
N GLY A 96 5.21 1.65 2.78
CA GLY A 96 5.78 0.31 2.49
C GLY A 96 5.31 -0.76 3.46
N GLY A 97 5.23 -0.44 4.77
CA GLY A 97 4.67 -1.33 5.78
C GLY A 97 3.18 -1.62 5.55
N MET A 98 2.39 -0.60 5.18
CA MET A 98 0.98 -0.75 4.85
C MET A 98 0.78 -1.64 3.61
N PHE A 99 1.53 -1.38 2.53
CA PHE A 99 1.52 -2.21 1.32
C PHE A 99 1.87 -3.66 1.61
N TYR A 100 2.94 -3.91 2.37
CA TYR A 100 3.33 -5.27 2.73
C TYR A 100 2.26 -5.96 3.58
N ARG A 101 1.63 -5.26 4.52
CA ARG A 101 0.56 -5.82 5.36
C ARG A 101 -0.67 -6.23 4.54
N VAL A 102 -1.01 -5.45 3.52
CA VAL A 102 -2.07 -5.77 2.58
C VAL A 102 -1.70 -6.96 1.70
N TYR A 103 -0.46 -7.00 1.20
CA TYR A 103 0.09 -8.12 0.44
C TYR A 103 0.10 -9.43 1.24
N ALA A 104 0.56 -9.38 2.50
CA ALA A 104 0.61 -10.54 3.40
C ALA A 104 -0.78 -11.15 3.63
N ARG A 105 -1.82 -10.32 3.81
CA ARG A 105 -3.22 -10.78 3.90
C ARG A 105 -3.70 -11.46 2.61
N SER A 106 -3.27 -10.97 1.45
CA SER A 106 -3.60 -11.58 0.16
C SER A 106 -2.96 -12.97 0.00
N ILE A 107 -1.69 -13.12 0.40
CA ILE A 107 -0.97 -14.41 0.34
C ILE A 107 -1.59 -15.46 1.25
N GLU A 108 -2.00 -15.10 2.48
CA GLU A 108 -2.55 -16.07 3.43
C GLU A 108 -3.76 -16.83 2.83
N SER A 109 -4.58 -16.12 2.06
CA SER A 109 -5.73 -16.71 1.34
C SER A 109 -5.34 -17.66 0.21
N GLN A 110 -4.16 -17.49 -0.39
CA GLN A 110 -3.65 -18.33 -1.48
C GLN A 110 -2.92 -19.54 -0.93
N VAL A 111 -2.11 -19.36 0.12
CA VAL A 111 -1.32 -20.42 0.76
C VAL A 111 -2.23 -21.47 1.38
N ARG A 112 -3.32 -21.10 2.06
CA ARG A 112 -4.31 -22.08 2.56
C ARG A 112 -4.86 -22.98 1.44
N ARG A 113 -5.19 -22.40 0.29
CA ARG A 113 -5.72 -23.14 -0.87
C ARG A 113 -4.68 -24.03 -1.53
N CYS A 114 -3.40 -23.66 -1.45
CA CYS A 114 -2.30 -24.45 -2.02
C CYS A 114 -1.91 -25.63 -1.11
N ILE A 115 -1.86 -25.42 0.22
CA ILE A 115 -1.57 -26.48 1.20
C ILE A 115 -2.65 -27.57 1.16
N GLU A 116 -3.91 -27.20 0.99
CA GLU A 116 -5.02 -28.15 0.85
C GLU A 116 -4.99 -28.91 -0.50
N ARG A 117 -4.31 -28.35 -1.51
CA ARG A 117 -4.17 -28.92 -2.86
C ARG A 117 -2.87 -29.71 -3.06
N ASN A 118 -2.07 -30.00 -2.04
CA ASN A 118 -0.87 -30.83 -2.24
C ASN A 118 -1.19 -32.34 -2.28
N ARG A 119 -2.06 -32.72 -3.23
CA ARG A 119 -2.03 -34.00 -3.93
C ARG A 119 -2.03 -33.70 -5.43
N VAL A 120 -1.07 -34.32 -6.11
CA VAL A 120 -0.87 -34.43 -7.56
C VAL A 120 0.01 -33.35 -8.21
N GLY A 121 1.31 -33.69 -8.31
CA GLY A 121 1.96 -33.92 -9.60
C GLY A 121 1.78 -32.86 -10.68
N GLY A 122 2.82 -32.05 -10.86
CA GLY A 122 3.28 -31.49 -12.14
C GLY A 122 2.22 -30.94 -13.09
N ASP A 123 1.76 -29.71 -12.85
CA ASP A 123 1.56 -28.71 -13.92
C ASP A 123 1.34 -27.30 -13.35
N LEU A 124 2.38 -26.74 -12.72
CA LEU A 124 2.32 -25.39 -12.11
C LEU A 124 2.57 -24.25 -13.12
N MET A 125 2.90 -24.55 -14.38
CA MET A 125 3.26 -23.51 -15.36
C MET A 125 2.08 -22.88 -16.10
N GLN A 126 0.85 -23.38 -15.97
CA GLN A 126 -0.28 -22.84 -16.74
C GLN A 126 -1.58 -22.66 -15.96
N THR A 127 -1.51 -22.44 -14.65
CA THR A 127 -2.67 -21.88 -13.94
C THR A 127 -2.64 -20.37 -14.11
N THR A 128 -3.27 -19.86 -15.17
CA THR A 128 -3.68 -18.45 -15.27
C THR A 128 -4.32 -18.07 -13.93
N LEU A 129 -3.59 -17.32 -13.12
CA LEU A 129 -4.04 -16.85 -11.81
C LEU A 129 -5.26 -15.97 -12.06
N ARG A 130 -6.47 -16.55 -11.89
CA ARG A 130 -7.72 -15.79 -11.83
C ARG A 130 -7.58 -14.80 -10.70
N MET A 131 -7.24 -13.55 -11.05
CA MET A 131 -7.07 -12.48 -10.10
C MET A 131 -8.43 -12.22 -9.48
N SER A 132 -8.58 -12.54 -8.19
CA SER A 132 -9.84 -12.32 -7.48
C SER A 132 -10.00 -10.83 -7.23
N GLY A 133 -10.64 -10.12 -8.16
CA GLY A 133 -10.81 -8.67 -8.11
C GLY A 133 -11.44 -8.14 -6.82
N LYS A 134 -12.24 -8.97 -6.13
CA LYS A 134 -12.83 -8.62 -4.82
C LYS A 134 -11.76 -8.34 -3.77
N HIS A 135 -10.70 -9.15 -3.72
CA HIS A 135 -9.62 -9.01 -2.73
C HIS A 135 -8.70 -7.85 -3.09
N LEU A 136 -8.38 -7.70 -4.38
CA LEU A 136 -7.60 -6.59 -4.90
C LEU A 136 -8.30 -5.24 -4.65
N GLY A 137 -9.59 -5.15 -4.96
CA GLY A 137 -10.40 -3.96 -4.73
C GLY A 137 -10.52 -3.62 -3.26
N LEU A 138 -10.75 -4.61 -2.39
CA LEU A 138 -10.83 -4.38 -0.94
C LEU A 138 -9.51 -3.83 -0.39
N ALA A 139 -8.40 -4.41 -0.85
CA ALA A 139 -7.05 -4.01 -0.51
C ALA A 139 -6.73 -2.57 -0.97
N LEU A 140 -6.78 -2.31 -2.28
CA LEU A 140 -6.45 -1.01 -2.86
C LEU A 140 -7.44 0.08 -2.46
N GLY A 141 -8.74 -0.22 -2.49
CA GLY A 141 -9.77 0.71 -2.05
C GLY A 141 -9.58 1.10 -0.58
N GLY A 142 -9.26 0.14 0.29
CA GLY A 142 -8.95 0.41 1.69
C GLY A 142 -7.72 1.31 1.87
N VAL A 143 -6.64 1.04 1.13
CA VAL A 143 -5.41 1.84 1.18
C VAL A 143 -5.68 3.29 0.74
N VAL A 144 -6.35 3.47 -0.40
CA VAL A 144 -6.64 4.81 -0.96
C VAL A 144 -7.59 5.59 -0.04
N SER A 145 -8.64 4.94 0.46
CA SER A 145 -9.62 5.54 1.36
C SER A 145 -9.00 6.01 2.69
N ILE A 146 -8.25 5.14 3.36
CA ILE A 146 -7.56 5.47 4.61
C ILE A 146 -6.51 6.56 4.37
N GLY A 147 -5.77 6.46 3.26
CA GLY A 147 -4.78 7.45 2.87
C GLY A 147 -5.38 8.85 2.70
N LEU A 148 -6.55 8.96 2.08
CA LEU A 148 -7.26 10.23 1.98
C LEU A 148 -7.66 10.77 3.35
N VAL A 149 -8.33 9.95 4.18
CA VAL A 149 -8.80 10.39 5.51
C VAL A 149 -7.62 10.90 6.34
N ILE A 150 -6.50 10.17 6.37
CA ILE A 150 -5.32 10.58 7.13
C ILE A 150 -4.77 11.91 6.59
N THR A 151 -4.58 12.03 5.28
CA THR A 151 -3.97 13.23 4.68
C THR A 151 -4.86 14.47 4.81
N THR A 152 -6.17 14.34 4.62
CA THR A 152 -7.12 15.45 4.79
C THR A 152 -7.20 15.90 6.25
N ASN A 153 -7.27 14.97 7.21
CA ASN A 153 -7.29 15.34 8.62
C ASN A 153 -5.97 15.97 9.07
N TRP A 154 -4.84 15.51 8.53
CA TRP A 154 -3.55 16.13 8.77
C TRP A 154 -3.50 17.59 8.31
N LEU A 155 -4.03 17.88 7.11
CA LEU A 155 -4.15 19.24 6.58
C LEU A 155 -5.05 20.13 7.44
N VAL A 156 -6.19 19.59 7.90
CA VAL A 156 -7.14 20.30 8.76
C VAL A 156 -6.51 20.67 10.11
N ILE A 157 -5.81 19.73 10.75
CA ILE A 157 -5.11 19.98 12.04
C ILE A 157 -4.04 21.06 11.88
N ARG A 158 -3.41 21.14 10.71
CA ARG A 158 -2.37 22.12 10.40
C ARG A 158 -2.92 23.50 10.05
N GLY A 159 -4.20 23.61 9.75
CA GLY A 159 -4.81 24.85 9.24
C GLY A 159 -4.35 25.21 7.81
N THR A 160 -3.68 24.31 7.09
CA THR A 160 -3.19 24.54 5.72
C THR A 160 -4.10 23.89 4.67
N ALA A 161 -5.37 23.66 5.04
CA ALA A 161 -6.37 23.04 4.19
C ALA A 161 -6.57 23.83 2.89
N ASP A 162 -6.66 25.16 3.00
CA ASP A 162 -7.00 26.07 1.90
C ASP A 162 -5.83 26.27 0.91
N GLU A 163 -4.59 26.01 1.34
CA GLU A 163 -3.40 26.18 0.50
C GLU A 163 -3.08 24.93 -0.35
N SER A 164 -3.74 23.81 -0.06
CA SER A 164 -3.44 22.53 -0.71
C SER A 164 -4.16 22.37 -2.06
N MET A 165 -3.50 22.81 -3.13
CA MET A 165 -4.02 22.73 -4.52
C MET A 165 -4.56 21.33 -4.87
N ASN A 166 -3.86 20.27 -4.45
CA ASN A 166 -4.28 18.89 -4.73
C ASN A 166 -5.57 18.49 -4.01
N ALA A 167 -5.80 18.97 -2.77
CA ALA A 167 -7.03 18.66 -2.05
C ALA A 167 -8.21 19.46 -2.62
N MET A 168 -7.96 20.69 -3.07
CA MET A 168 -8.96 21.53 -3.75
C MET A 168 -9.33 21.00 -5.14
N LEU A 169 -8.40 20.36 -5.86
CA LEU A 169 -8.75 19.63 -7.08
C LEU A 169 -9.69 18.47 -6.77
N LEU A 170 -9.45 17.75 -5.68
CA LEU A 170 -10.26 16.60 -5.31
C LEU A 170 -11.72 16.96 -5.02
N SER A 171 -12.03 18.16 -4.53
CA SER A 171 -13.42 18.61 -4.35
C SER A 171 -14.18 18.81 -5.67
N ASN A 172 -13.48 18.96 -6.79
CA ASN A 172 -14.12 18.99 -8.12
C ASN A 172 -14.48 17.59 -8.62
N TYR A 173 -13.72 16.56 -8.24
CA TYR A 173 -13.93 15.17 -8.70
C TYR A 173 -14.81 14.35 -7.74
N LEU A 174 -14.83 14.69 -6.46
CA LEU A 174 -15.58 13.98 -5.43
C LEU A 174 -16.74 14.85 -4.94
N PRO A 175 -17.99 14.57 -5.37
CA PRO A 175 -19.13 15.39 -4.97
C PRO A 175 -19.36 15.30 -3.46
N GLY A 176 -19.34 16.44 -2.77
CA GLY A 176 -19.49 16.51 -1.32
C GLY A 176 -18.21 16.30 -0.51
N TYR A 177 -17.06 16.10 -1.18
CA TYR A 177 -15.76 16.16 -0.50
C TYR A 177 -15.38 17.63 -0.27
N THR A 178 -15.07 17.93 0.99
CA THR A 178 -14.43 19.19 1.40
C THR A 178 -13.23 18.87 2.26
N VAL A 179 -12.27 19.79 2.34
CA VAL A 179 -11.07 19.64 3.19
C VAL A 179 -11.47 19.89 4.66
N SER A 180 -12.28 19.00 5.20
CA SER A 180 -12.80 19.01 6.57
C SER A 180 -12.80 17.59 7.14
N PHE A 181 -12.91 17.48 8.46
CA PHE A 181 -13.00 16.16 9.12
C PHE A 181 -14.12 15.30 8.49
N TRP A 182 -15.33 15.86 8.38
CA TRP A 182 -16.48 15.16 7.79
C TRP A 182 -16.36 14.94 6.29
N GLY A 183 -15.84 15.93 5.55
CA GLY A 183 -15.59 15.82 4.12
C GLY A 183 -14.60 14.70 3.80
N SER A 184 -13.58 14.48 4.65
CA SER A 184 -12.62 13.39 4.50
C SER A 184 -13.26 12.00 4.59
N ILE A 185 -14.23 11.81 5.49
CA ILE A 185 -14.94 10.54 5.65
C ILE A 185 -15.82 10.28 4.42
N VAL A 186 -16.57 11.29 3.96
CA VAL A 186 -17.42 11.17 2.76
C VAL A 186 -16.58 10.86 1.53
N GLY A 187 -15.52 11.64 1.28
CA GLY A 187 -14.62 11.40 0.16
C GLY A 187 -13.88 10.07 0.27
N GLY A 188 -13.50 9.66 1.48
CA GLY A 188 -12.86 8.36 1.75
C GLY A 188 -13.77 7.20 1.37
N VAL A 189 -15.05 7.25 1.72
CA VAL A 189 -16.05 6.24 1.34
C VAL A 189 -16.25 6.22 -0.17
N GLN A 190 -16.37 7.39 -0.81
CA GLN A 190 -16.52 7.47 -2.26
C GLN A 190 -15.32 6.89 -3.01
N LEU A 191 -14.09 7.27 -2.62
CA LEU A 191 -12.86 6.75 -3.21
C LEU A 191 -12.73 5.24 -3.00
N PHE A 192 -13.13 4.72 -1.84
CA PHE A 192 -13.17 3.28 -1.60
C PHE A 192 -14.01 2.56 -2.66
N PHE A 193 -15.25 3.00 -2.88
CA PHE A 193 -16.16 2.37 -3.84
C PHE A 193 -15.67 2.53 -5.28
N ILE A 194 -15.19 3.72 -5.67
CA ILE A 194 -14.65 3.96 -7.02
C ILE A 194 -13.47 3.04 -7.29
N THR A 195 -12.47 3.01 -6.40
CA THR A 195 -11.30 2.13 -6.56
C THR A 195 -11.68 0.66 -6.53
N TYR A 196 -12.62 0.26 -5.66
CA TYR A 196 -13.13 -1.10 -5.59
C TYR A 196 -13.77 -1.54 -6.91
N ILE A 197 -14.64 -0.72 -7.49
CA ILE A 197 -15.31 -0.99 -8.78
C ILE A 197 -14.29 -1.05 -9.91
N ILE A 198 -13.33 -0.11 -9.97
CA ILE A 198 -12.26 -0.12 -10.98
C ILE A 198 -11.46 -1.42 -10.91
N CYS A 199 -11.12 -1.90 -9.70
CA CYS A 199 -10.40 -3.17 -9.53
C CYS A 199 -11.23 -4.39 -9.97
N LEU A 200 -12.56 -4.36 -9.76
CA LEU A 200 -13.45 -5.41 -10.26
C LEU A 200 -13.51 -5.41 -11.79
N ILE A 201 -13.65 -4.24 -12.41
CA ILE A 201 -13.65 -4.09 -13.87
C ILE A 201 -12.31 -4.52 -14.46
N PHE A 202 -11.20 -4.11 -13.86
CA PHE A 202 -9.85 -4.51 -14.29
C PHE A 202 -9.68 -6.02 -14.24
N SER A 203 -10.11 -6.66 -13.15
CA SER A 203 -10.03 -8.11 -13.01
C SER A 203 -10.93 -8.84 -14.00
N TRP A 204 -12.12 -8.30 -14.27
CA TRP A 204 -13.01 -8.82 -15.30
C TRP A 204 -12.37 -8.72 -16.69
N LEU A 205 -11.82 -7.56 -17.05
CA LEU A 205 -11.16 -7.32 -18.33
C LEU A 205 -9.95 -8.24 -18.51
N TYR A 206 -9.11 -8.37 -17.48
CA TYR A 206 -7.98 -9.31 -17.46
C TYR A 206 -8.45 -10.74 -17.72
N ASN A 207 -9.52 -11.18 -17.04
CA ASN A 207 -10.06 -12.53 -17.20
C ASN A 207 -10.63 -12.76 -18.60
N VAL A 208 -11.24 -11.75 -19.23
CA VAL A 208 -11.74 -11.83 -20.61
C VAL A 208 -10.60 -11.98 -21.61
N VAL A 209 -9.55 -11.15 -21.50
CA VAL A 209 -8.38 -11.21 -22.39
C VAL A 209 -7.58 -12.50 -22.21
N ALA A 210 -7.48 -12.99 -20.97
CA ALA A 210 -6.82 -14.25 -20.69
C ALA A 210 -7.58 -15.44 -21.31
N PHE A 211 -8.92 -15.39 -21.31
CA PHE A 211 -9.75 -16.41 -21.95
C PHE A 211 -9.59 -16.40 -23.48
N SER A 212 -9.51 -15.23 -24.12
CA SER A 212 -9.39 -15.15 -25.58
C SER A 212 -8.06 -15.67 -26.12
N ARG A 213 -6.99 -15.70 -25.32
CA ARG A 213 -5.68 -16.25 -25.72
C ARG A 213 -5.55 -17.77 -25.53
N GLY A 214 -6.39 -18.38 -24.70
CA GLY A 214 -6.40 -19.83 -24.48
C GLY A 214 -7.21 -20.63 -25.52
N GLY A 215 -7.90 -19.95 -26.44
CA GLY A 215 -8.81 -20.56 -27.41
C GLY A 215 -8.19 -21.01 -28.75
N HIS A 216 -6.86 -20.92 -28.93
CA HIS A 216 -6.20 -21.23 -30.21
C HIS A 216 -5.46 -22.58 -30.24
N SER A 217 -5.74 -23.53 -29.33
CA SER A 217 -5.01 -24.82 -29.29
C SER A 217 -5.86 -26.07 -29.50
N CYS A 218 -7.12 -25.96 -29.96
CA CYS A 218 -7.90 -27.12 -30.40
C CYS A 218 -8.85 -26.74 -31.54
N GLU A 219 -8.34 -26.73 -32.77
CA GLU A 219 -9.04 -27.27 -33.95
C GLU A 219 -8.06 -28.13 -34.74
#